data_AF-A0A099I083-F1
#
_entry.id   AF-A0A099I083-F1
#
_cell.length_a   1.000
_cell.length_b   1.000
_cell.length_c   1.000
_cell.angle_alpha   90.00
_cell.angle_beta   90.00
_cell.angle_gamma   90.00
#
_symmetry.space_group_name_H-M   'P 1'
#
loop_
_entity.id
_entity.type
_entity.pdbx_description
1 polymer ?
#
loop_
_entity_poly.entity_id
_entity_poly.type
_entity_poly.pdbx_seq_one_letter_code
_entity_poly.pdbx_strand_id
1 'polypeptide(L)'
;HNGLAPDKKQYIAPKYEQIEFKLPDSQQNISKIYEYLCDKRKIDRDLIKRFVDDGKIYLDAKGNCVFACENYKGKVDSAFVRSTYSGFRGDVGGGNKFTGFFIEMDPKATKLVLTEAYIDGLSYITAKKQAGEKIDFNVLACDSCNVMNETFRVNYLTRPVLNQNIDTVILASDNDKAGRA
;
A
#
# COMPACT_ATOMS: atom_id res chain seq x y z
N HIS A 1 -49.68 -13.89 -5.21
CA HIS A 1 -48.43 -13.26 -4.76
C HIS A 1 -48.36 -13.34 -3.24
N ASN A 2 -47.71 -14.38 -2.70
CA ASN A 2 -47.53 -14.48 -1.25
C ASN A 2 -46.15 -13.93 -0.89
N GLY A 3 -46.13 -12.65 -0.51
CA GLY A 3 -44.94 -12.05 0.11
C GLY A 3 -44.64 -12.72 1.45
N LEU A 4 -43.38 -12.68 1.87
CA LEU A 4 -42.90 -13.18 3.14
C LEU A 4 -43.73 -12.66 4.32
N ALA A 5 -44.00 -13.53 5.30
CA ALA A 5 -44.74 -13.22 6.50
C ALA A 5 -44.14 -12.02 7.27
N PRO A 6 -44.98 -11.15 7.88
CA PRO A 6 -44.55 -9.88 8.49
C PRO A 6 -43.51 -10.03 9.61
N ASP A 7 -43.43 -11.19 10.24
CA ASP A 7 -42.48 -11.56 11.31
C ASP A 7 -41.08 -11.93 10.79
N LYS A 8 -40.89 -12.05 9.47
CA LYS A 8 -39.59 -12.36 8.83
C LYS A 8 -38.94 -11.17 8.11
N LYS A 9 -39.32 -9.94 8.44
CA LYS A 9 -38.78 -8.70 7.86
C LYS A 9 -37.79 -7.96 8.78
N GLN A 10 -37.02 -8.67 9.59
CA GLN A 10 -35.88 -8.07 10.29
C GLN A 10 -34.58 -8.63 9.75
N TYR A 11 -33.89 -7.81 8.96
CA TYR A 11 -32.47 -7.99 8.71
C TYR A 11 -31.72 -7.67 10.00
N ILE A 12 -31.24 -8.71 10.68
CA ILE A 12 -30.28 -8.55 11.78
C ILE A 12 -28.91 -8.46 11.10
N ALA A 13 -28.37 -7.25 11.01
CA ALA A 13 -27.00 -7.07 10.56
C ALA A 13 -26.09 -7.89 11.50
N PRO A 14 -25.16 -8.72 10.98
CA PRO A 14 -24.19 -9.37 11.83
C PRO A 14 -23.44 -8.31 12.64
N LYS A 15 -23.28 -8.55 13.95
CA LYS A 15 -22.38 -7.73 14.76
C LYS A 15 -20.97 -7.94 14.22
N TYR A 16 -20.45 -6.94 13.53
CA TYR A 16 -19.04 -6.92 13.14
C TYR A 16 -18.23 -6.61 14.39
N GLU A 17 -17.55 -7.63 14.91
CA GLU A 17 -16.54 -7.46 15.94
C GLU A 17 -15.38 -6.66 15.34
N GLN A 18 -14.98 -5.55 15.97
CA GLN A 18 -13.83 -4.79 15.51
C GLN A 18 -12.58 -5.64 15.72
N ILE A 19 -12.02 -6.12 14.62
CA ILE A 19 -10.72 -6.83 14.63
C ILE A 19 -9.66 -5.80 15.03
N GLU A 20 -8.92 -6.09 16.10
CA GLU A 20 -7.77 -5.28 16.49
C GLU A 20 -6.63 -5.46 15.48
N PHE A 21 -6.03 -4.36 15.03
CA PHE A 21 -4.87 -4.41 14.14
C PHE A 21 -3.65 -4.99 14.86
N LYS A 22 -3.09 -6.05 14.29
CA LYS A 22 -1.81 -6.61 14.72
C LYS A 22 -0.97 -7.00 13.51
N LEU A 23 0.28 -6.55 13.50
CA LEU A 23 1.26 -6.96 12.49
C LEU A 23 1.52 -8.48 12.57
N PRO A 24 1.65 -9.17 11.41
CA PRO A 24 2.12 -10.55 11.38
C PRO A 24 3.53 -10.68 11.98
N ASP A 25 3.81 -11.79 12.64
CA ASP A 25 5.14 -12.07 13.19
C ASP A 25 6.18 -12.19 12.07
N SER A 26 7.33 -11.53 12.25
CA SER A 26 8.44 -11.56 11.30
C SER A 26 9.29 -12.82 11.46
N GLN A 27 9.95 -13.23 10.38
CA GLN A 27 10.98 -14.26 10.40
C GLN A 27 12.38 -13.69 10.11
N GLN A 28 13.41 -14.37 10.60
CA GLN A 28 14.81 -13.92 10.46
C GLN A 28 15.34 -14.08 9.03
N ASN A 29 14.96 -15.15 8.33
CA ASN A 29 15.42 -15.37 6.96
C ASN A 29 14.60 -14.51 5.98
N ILE A 30 15.23 -13.46 5.48
CA ILE A 30 14.64 -12.49 4.56
C ILE A 30 15.04 -12.68 3.09
N SER A 31 15.75 -13.76 2.72
CA SER A 31 16.24 -13.95 1.34
C SER A 31 15.11 -13.90 0.31
N LYS A 32 13.96 -14.49 0.66
CA LYS A 32 12.75 -14.52 -0.18
C LYS A 32 12.19 -13.14 -0.52
N ILE A 33 12.46 -12.12 0.31
CA ILE A 33 12.08 -10.73 0.00
C ILE A 33 12.84 -10.29 -1.25
N TYR A 34 14.17 -10.47 -1.27
CA TYR A 34 15.01 -10.07 -2.38
C TYR A 34 14.78 -10.93 -3.62
N GLU A 35 14.64 -12.25 -3.45
CA GLU A 35 14.30 -13.16 -4.57
C GLU A 35 12.99 -12.74 -5.24
N TYR A 36 11.96 -12.39 -4.46
CA TYR A 36 10.67 -12.00 -5.02
C TYR A 36 10.68 -10.57 -5.57
N LEU A 37 11.02 -9.58 -4.74
CA LEU A 37 10.91 -8.17 -5.11
C LEU A 37 12.01 -7.72 -6.08
N CYS A 38 13.24 -8.17 -5.89
CA CYS A 38 14.37 -7.77 -6.75
C CYS A 38 14.49 -8.71 -7.94
N ASP A 39 14.62 -10.02 -7.72
CA ASP A 39 15.00 -10.93 -8.81
C ASP A 39 13.82 -11.22 -9.73
N LYS A 40 12.60 -11.43 -9.19
CA LYS A 40 11.39 -11.66 -10.00
C LYS A 40 10.72 -10.35 -10.43
N ARG A 41 10.47 -9.41 -9.52
CA ARG A 41 9.73 -8.15 -9.82
C ARG A 41 10.62 -7.00 -10.30
N LYS A 42 11.95 -7.20 -10.36
CA LYS A 42 12.93 -6.25 -10.92
C LYS A 42 12.95 -4.89 -10.21
N ILE A 43 12.58 -4.86 -8.94
CA ILE A 43 12.64 -3.65 -8.11
C ILE A 43 14.08 -3.41 -7.68
N ASP A 44 14.46 -2.14 -7.59
CA ASP A 44 15.77 -1.69 -7.13
C ASP A 44 16.13 -2.29 -5.76
N ARG A 45 17.27 -2.99 -5.69
CA ARG A 45 17.67 -3.72 -4.48
C ARG A 45 17.98 -2.77 -3.32
N ASP A 46 18.58 -1.62 -3.60
CA ASP A 46 18.90 -0.63 -2.56
C ASP A 46 17.63 0.02 -2.00
N LEU A 47 16.63 0.28 -2.84
CA LEU A 47 15.32 0.72 -2.41
C LEU A 47 14.65 -0.29 -1.48
N ILE A 48 14.65 -1.58 -1.85
CA ILE A 48 14.10 -2.64 -0.99
C ILE A 48 14.88 -2.74 0.33
N LYS A 49 16.22 -2.71 0.26
CA LYS A 49 17.08 -2.80 1.43
C LYS A 49 16.76 -1.71 2.45
N ARG A 50 16.58 -0.46 1.99
CA ARG A 50 16.18 0.67 2.86
C ARG A 50 14.91 0.34 3.67
N PHE A 51 13.87 -0.17 3.00
CA PHE A 51 12.62 -0.51 3.69
C PHE A 51 12.72 -1.74 4.59
N VAL A 52 13.60 -2.68 4.26
CA VAL A 52 13.88 -3.83 5.13
C VAL A 52 14.61 -3.40 6.40
N ASP A 53 15.64 -2.55 6.26
CA ASP A 53 16.39 -2.01 7.38
C ASP A 53 15.48 -1.18 8.32
N ASP A 54 14.54 -0.41 7.74
CA ASP A 54 13.54 0.38 8.47
C ASP A 54 12.41 -0.46 9.08
N GLY A 55 12.36 -1.78 8.83
CA GLY A 55 11.27 -2.65 9.27
C GLY A 55 9.92 -2.43 8.56
N LYS A 56 9.90 -1.63 7.49
CA LYS A 56 8.73 -1.31 6.67
C LYS A 56 8.37 -2.41 5.69
N ILE A 57 9.36 -3.19 5.26
CA ILE A 57 9.18 -4.42 4.49
C ILE A 57 9.85 -5.57 5.24
N TYR A 58 9.09 -6.61 5.57
CA TYR A 58 9.65 -7.81 6.19
C TYR A 58 8.94 -9.06 5.70
N LEU A 59 9.42 -10.23 6.10
CA LEU A 59 8.83 -11.51 5.73
C LEU A 59 8.07 -12.08 6.92
N ASP A 60 6.80 -12.43 6.74
CA ASP A 60 6.03 -13.12 7.78
C ASP A 60 6.41 -14.61 7.87
N ALA A 61 5.95 -15.30 8.92
CA ALA A 61 6.18 -16.75 9.10
C ALA A 61 5.63 -17.64 7.96
N LYS A 62 4.71 -17.14 7.14
CA LYS A 62 4.13 -17.86 5.99
C LYS A 62 4.89 -17.61 4.69
N GLY A 63 5.93 -16.78 4.72
CA GLY A 63 6.71 -16.40 3.54
C GLY A 63 6.04 -15.35 2.67
N ASN A 64 5.19 -14.49 3.24
CA ASN A 64 4.65 -13.31 2.57
C ASN A 64 5.51 -12.09 2.89
N CYS A 65 5.75 -11.24 1.91
CA CYS A 65 6.25 -9.89 2.15
C CYS A 65 5.12 -9.09 2.81
N VAL A 66 5.40 -8.52 3.97
CA VAL A 66 4.54 -7.57 4.67
C VAL A 66 5.06 -6.17 4.40
N PHE A 67 4.16 -5.28 4.01
CA PHE A 67 4.40 -3.85 3.82
C PHE A 67 3.70 -3.11 4.95
N ALA A 68 4.44 -2.66 5.94
CA ALA A 68 3.92 -1.94 7.10
C ALA A 68 3.72 -0.45 6.75
N CYS A 69 2.51 0.05 7.00
CA CYS A 69 2.09 1.39 6.65
C CYS A 69 2.06 2.29 7.88
N GLU A 70 2.90 3.31 7.88
CA GLU A 70 2.92 4.33 8.93
C GLU A 70 1.97 5.46 8.56
N ASN A 71 1.11 5.86 9.51
CA ASN A 71 0.29 7.07 9.36
C ASN A 71 1.11 8.35 9.58
N TYR A 72 0.45 9.51 9.48
CA TYR A 72 1.09 10.83 9.65
C TYR A 72 1.72 11.07 11.02
N LYS A 73 1.41 10.25 12.04
CA LYS A 73 2.01 10.31 13.38
C LYS A 73 3.20 9.37 13.54
N GLY A 74 3.62 8.68 12.47
CA GLY A 74 4.68 7.67 12.52
C GLY A 74 4.25 6.36 13.20
N LYS A 75 2.95 6.14 13.42
CA LYS A 75 2.44 4.87 13.96
C LYS A 75 2.10 3.94 12.81
N VAL A 76 2.61 2.70 12.85
CA VAL A 76 2.12 1.63 11.97
C VAL A 76 0.70 1.26 12.39
N ASP A 77 -0.26 1.49 11.50
CA ASP A 77 -1.69 1.24 11.76
C ASP A 77 -2.41 0.48 10.63
N SER A 78 -1.67 0.08 9.59
CA SER A 78 -2.11 -0.92 8.62
C SER A 78 -0.90 -1.64 8.03
N ALA A 79 -1.18 -2.74 7.34
CA ALA A 79 -0.17 -3.46 6.58
C ALA A 79 -0.80 -4.25 5.45
N PHE A 80 -0.05 -4.43 4.37
CA PHE A 80 -0.43 -5.24 3.23
C PHE A 80 0.47 -6.48 3.13
N VAL A 81 -0.11 -7.63 2.81
CA VAL A 81 0.63 -8.89 2.62
C VAL A 81 0.65 -9.30 1.16
N ARG A 82 1.82 -9.78 0.69
CA ARG A 82 2.01 -10.35 -0.65
C ARG A 82 2.80 -11.64 -0.58
N SER A 83 2.22 -12.74 -1.07
CA SER A 83 2.94 -14.02 -1.13
C SER A 83 4.13 -13.98 -2.09
N THR A 84 5.24 -14.61 -1.69
CA THR A 84 6.46 -14.71 -2.52
C THR A 84 6.42 -15.90 -3.50
N TYR A 85 5.43 -16.79 -3.36
CA TYR A 85 5.32 -18.05 -4.11
C TYR A 85 3.92 -18.30 -4.70
N SER A 86 2.91 -17.47 -4.40
CA SER A 86 1.56 -17.60 -4.94
C SER A 86 0.97 -16.24 -5.33
N GLY A 87 -0.25 -16.25 -5.89
CA GLY A 87 -0.99 -15.03 -6.21
C GLY A 87 -1.62 -14.32 -5.01
N PHE A 88 -1.49 -14.86 -3.79
CA PHE A 88 -2.13 -14.32 -2.59
C PHE A 88 -1.67 -12.89 -2.27
N ARG A 89 -2.63 -12.02 -2.01
CA ARG A 89 -2.43 -10.64 -1.50
C ARG A 89 -3.63 -10.17 -0.69
N GLY A 90 -3.43 -9.19 0.17
CA GLY A 90 -4.51 -8.47 0.84
C GLY A 90 -4.04 -7.67 2.05
N ASP A 91 -4.94 -6.90 2.64
CA ASP A 91 -4.67 -6.18 3.87
C ASP A 91 -4.67 -7.09 5.11
N VAL A 92 -3.89 -6.70 6.11
CA VAL A 92 -3.97 -7.25 7.46
C VAL A 92 -5.20 -6.68 8.15
N GLY A 93 -6.07 -7.57 8.65
CA GLY A 93 -7.33 -7.21 9.30
C GLY A 93 -7.16 -6.24 10.47
N GLY A 94 -8.16 -5.38 10.66
CA GLY A 94 -8.16 -4.34 11.70
C GLY A 94 -7.38 -3.08 11.35
N GLY A 95 -6.59 -3.09 10.28
CA GLY A 95 -5.80 -1.95 9.84
C GLY A 95 -6.63 -0.81 9.21
N ASN A 96 -6.10 0.40 9.27
CA ASN A 96 -6.66 1.55 8.56
C ASN A 96 -6.38 1.47 7.05
N LYS A 97 -7.42 1.16 6.28
CA LYS A 97 -7.38 1.05 4.81
C LYS A 97 -6.99 2.33 4.06
N PHE A 98 -6.99 3.49 4.73
CA PHE A 98 -6.67 4.79 4.12
C PHE A 98 -5.27 5.29 4.45
N THR A 99 -4.47 4.53 5.19
CA THR A 99 -3.08 4.92 5.50
C THR A 99 -2.22 4.91 4.25
N GLY A 100 -2.30 3.84 3.45
CA GLY A 100 -1.46 3.64 2.27
C GLY A 100 0.04 3.51 2.60
N PHE A 101 0.84 3.11 1.61
CA PHE A 101 2.29 3.03 1.74
C PHE A 101 2.93 4.27 1.16
N PHE A 102 3.27 5.21 2.04
CA PHE A 102 3.92 6.45 1.68
C PHE A 102 5.44 6.26 1.55
N ILE A 103 5.98 6.61 0.40
CA ILE A 103 7.41 6.55 0.08
C ILE A 103 7.90 7.98 -0.19
N GLU A 104 8.60 8.52 0.79
CA GLU A 104 9.31 9.79 0.63
C GLU A 104 10.64 9.54 -0.09
N MET A 105 10.77 10.14 -1.28
CA MET A 105 12.00 10.13 -2.07
C MET A 105 12.70 11.49 -2.03
N ASP A 106 11.92 12.57 -1.99
CA ASP A 106 12.42 13.94 -1.85
C ASP A 106 11.49 14.74 -0.92
N PRO A 107 11.97 15.26 0.22
CA PRO A 107 11.16 16.10 1.11
C PRO A 107 10.71 17.43 0.46
N LYS A 108 11.30 17.81 -0.67
CA LYS A 108 10.94 19.00 -1.46
C LYS A 108 10.21 18.64 -2.76
N ALA A 109 9.79 17.38 -2.93
CA ALA A 109 9.03 16.98 -4.10
C ALA A 109 7.78 17.85 -4.26
N THR A 110 7.49 18.28 -5.49
CA THR A 110 6.24 18.96 -5.84
C THR A 110 5.23 18.02 -6.51
N LYS A 111 5.66 16.80 -6.81
CA LYS A 111 4.85 15.77 -7.47
C LYS A 111 4.57 14.61 -6.51
N LEU A 112 3.32 14.13 -6.51
CA LEU A 112 2.92 12.90 -5.84
C LEU A 112 2.41 11.89 -6.86
N VAL A 113 3.02 10.72 -6.89
CA VAL A 113 2.56 9.58 -7.71
C VAL A 113 1.64 8.72 -6.87
N LEU A 114 0.42 8.49 -7.35
CA LEU A 114 -0.53 7.54 -6.78
C LEU A 114 -0.52 6.25 -7.59
N THR A 115 -0.36 5.12 -6.91
CA THR A 115 -0.44 3.79 -7.53
C THR A 115 -1.50 2.93 -6.87
N GLU A 116 -2.09 2.01 -7.65
CA GLU A 116 -3.17 1.14 -7.19
C GLU A 116 -2.68 -0.03 -6.35
N ALA A 117 -1.40 -0.38 -6.46
CA ALA A 117 -0.76 -1.37 -5.62
C ALA A 117 0.61 -0.89 -5.09
N TYR A 118 0.98 -1.48 -3.96
CA TYR A 118 2.22 -1.28 -3.21
C TYR A 118 3.47 -1.53 -4.06
N ILE A 119 3.48 -2.63 -4.79
CA ILE A 119 4.62 -3.00 -5.63
C ILE A 119 4.75 -2.05 -6.82
N ASP A 120 3.65 -1.53 -7.35
CA ASP A 120 3.68 -0.67 -8.53
C ASP A 120 4.35 0.67 -8.20
N GLY A 121 4.18 1.18 -6.98
CA GLY A 121 4.90 2.36 -6.49
C GLY A 121 6.41 2.15 -6.45
N LEU A 122 6.86 0.99 -5.95
CA LEU A 122 8.27 0.61 -5.94
C LEU A 122 8.83 0.40 -7.35
N SER A 123 8.05 -0.21 -8.24
CA SER A 123 8.39 -0.39 -9.64
C SER A 123 8.49 0.94 -10.39
N TYR A 124 7.61 1.90 -10.12
CA TYR A 124 7.65 3.25 -10.70
C TYR A 124 8.95 3.96 -10.35
N ILE A 125 9.33 3.98 -9.06
CA ILE A 125 10.59 4.57 -8.60
C ILE A 125 11.78 3.90 -9.29
N THR A 126 11.77 2.56 -9.35
CA THR A 126 12.84 1.78 -9.98
C THR A 126 12.99 2.12 -11.45
N ALA A 127 11.89 2.18 -12.21
CA ALA A 127 11.90 2.50 -13.63
C ALA A 127 12.48 3.91 -13.88
N LYS A 128 12.07 4.90 -13.08
CA LYS A 128 12.59 6.27 -13.18
C LYS A 128 14.08 6.37 -12.87
N LYS A 129 14.54 5.67 -11.83
CA LYS A 129 15.98 5.55 -11.53
C LYS A 129 16.76 4.94 -12.69
N GLN A 130 16.27 3.84 -13.26
CA GLN A 130 16.94 3.14 -14.37
C GLN A 130 16.99 3.96 -15.65
N ALA A 131 15.98 4.80 -15.89
CA ALA A 131 15.96 5.74 -17.01
C ALA A 131 16.90 6.96 -16.80
N GLY A 132 17.57 7.06 -15.65
CA GLY A 132 18.38 8.23 -15.30
C GLY A 132 17.55 9.50 -15.08
N GLU A 133 16.24 9.35 -14.86
CA GLU A 133 15.36 10.49 -14.61
C GLU A 133 15.55 11.02 -13.19
N LYS A 134 15.37 12.33 -13.04
CA LYS A 134 15.37 12.97 -11.73
C LYS A 134 14.20 12.42 -10.91
N ILE A 135 14.47 11.97 -9.69
CA ILE A 135 13.46 11.60 -8.72
C ILE A 135 13.05 12.87 -7.95
N ASP A 136 12.08 13.60 -8.47
CA ASP A 136 11.52 14.83 -7.89
C ASP A 136 10.05 14.66 -7.43
N PHE A 137 9.68 13.41 -7.13
CA PHE A 137 8.35 13.00 -6.76
C PHE A 137 8.37 12.08 -5.53
N ASN A 138 7.33 12.16 -4.70
CA ASN A 138 7.02 11.16 -3.69
C ASN A 138 5.99 10.17 -4.23
N VAL A 139 5.84 9.01 -3.60
CA VAL A 139 4.86 8.00 -4.00
C VAL A 139 3.93 7.68 -2.83
N LEU A 140 2.63 7.57 -3.11
CA LEU A 140 1.65 7.03 -2.19
C LEU A 140 0.97 5.84 -2.87
N ALA A 141 1.35 4.64 -2.46
CA ALA A 141 0.78 3.41 -2.99
C ALA A 141 -0.44 2.98 -2.18
N CYS A 142 -1.51 2.64 -2.89
CA CYS A 142 -2.79 2.22 -2.33
C CYS A 142 -2.96 0.70 -2.41
N ASP A 143 -3.98 0.16 -1.74
CA ASP A 143 -4.37 -1.25 -1.85
C ASP A 143 -5.22 -1.53 -3.11
N SER A 144 -6.05 -0.56 -3.50
CA SER A 144 -6.89 -0.65 -4.70
C SER A 144 -7.36 0.73 -5.17
N CYS A 145 -7.87 0.80 -6.40
CA CYS A 145 -8.48 2.01 -6.97
C CYS A 145 -9.63 2.53 -6.09
N ASN A 146 -10.39 1.62 -5.48
CA ASN A 146 -11.58 1.95 -4.68
C ASN A 146 -11.26 2.78 -3.42
N VAL A 147 -10.05 2.66 -2.88
CA VAL A 147 -9.63 3.42 -1.69
C VAL A 147 -8.76 4.62 -2.04
N MET A 148 -8.28 4.71 -3.28
CA MET A 148 -7.27 5.68 -3.69
C MET A 148 -7.66 7.14 -3.40
N ASN A 149 -8.89 7.54 -3.67
CA ASN A 149 -9.36 8.92 -3.42
C ASN A 149 -9.30 9.29 -1.94
N GLU A 150 -9.81 8.43 -1.05
CA GLU A 150 -9.79 8.70 0.39
C GLU A 150 -8.39 8.53 0.99
N THR A 151 -7.60 7.55 0.52
CA THR A 151 -6.19 7.41 0.90
C THR A 151 -5.39 8.66 0.52
N PHE A 152 -5.57 9.19 -0.70
CA PHE A 152 -4.98 10.46 -1.11
C PHE A 152 -5.43 11.59 -0.22
N ARG A 153 -6.74 11.78 -0.02
CA ARG A 153 -7.29 12.87 0.78
C ARG A 153 -6.73 12.86 2.21
N VAL A 154 -6.74 11.70 2.87
CA VAL A 154 -6.21 11.55 4.23
C VAL A 154 -4.73 11.92 4.28
N ASN A 155 -3.91 11.37 3.38
CA ASN A 155 -2.47 11.63 3.39
C ASN A 155 -2.15 13.08 3.02
N TYR A 156 -2.81 13.64 2.00
CA TYR A 156 -2.62 15.02 1.59
C TYR A 156 -2.94 15.99 2.74
N LEU A 157 -4.08 15.81 3.42
CA LEU A 157 -4.48 16.70 4.51
C LEU A 157 -3.64 16.53 5.78
N THR A 158 -3.08 15.36 6.05
CA THR A 158 -2.43 15.05 7.33
C THR A 158 -0.90 15.07 7.30
N ARG A 159 -0.26 14.93 6.12
CA ARG A 159 1.20 14.95 6.00
C ARG A 159 1.67 16.34 5.54
N PRO A 160 2.45 17.07 6.36
CA PRO A 160 2.98 18.39 5.99
C PRO A 160 3.77 18.38 4.68
N VAL A 161 4.59 17.34 4.45
CA VAL A 161 5.37 17.19 3.21
C VAL A 161 4.50 17.12 1.96
N LEU A 162 3.24 16.71 2.09
CA LEU A 162 2.29 16.65 0.98
C LEU A 162 1.53 17.97 0.80
N ASN A 163 0.85 18.47 1.83
CA ASN A 163 0.04 19.69 1.68
C ASN A 163 0.84 20.99 1.50
N GLN A 164 2.12 21.03 1.87
CA GLN A 164 2.94 22.25 1.71
C GLN A 164 3.61 22.33 0.35
N ASN A 165 3.99 21.18 -0.23
CA ASN A 165 4.89 21.16 -1.38
C ASN A 165 4.23 20.63 -2.66
N ILE A 166 3.21 19.77 -2.55
CA ILE A 166 2.66 19.07 -3.71
C ILE A 166 1.63 19.91 -4.45
N ASP A 167 1.94 20.21 -5.72
CA ASP A 167 1.05 20.90 -6.67
C ASP A 167 0.54 19.98 -7.79
N THR A 168 1.20 18.84 -8.00
CA THR A 168 0.93 17.92 -9.10
C THR A 168 0.70 16.51 -8.58
N VAL A 169 -0.44 15.91 -8.95
CA VAL A 169 -0.76 14.50 -8.67
C VAL A 169 -0.73 13.71 -9.97
N ILE A 170 0.07 12.65 -10.00
CA ILE A 170 0.20 11.73 -11.13
C ILE A 170 -0.49 10.43 -10.77
N LEU A 171 -1.54 10.07 -11.51
CA LEU A 171 -2.17 8.75 -11.38
C LEU A 171 -1.41 7.76 -12.27
N ALA A 172 -0.74 6.79 -11.65
CA ALA A 172 -0.05 5.70 -12.33
C ALA A 172 -0.82 4.40 -12.11
N SER A 173 -2.08 4.39 -12.56
CA SER A 173 -2.93 3.20 -12.63
C SER A 173 -2.55 2.34 -13.84
N ASP A 174 -2.80 1.04 -13.76
CA ASP A 174 -2.63 0.14 -14.90
C ASP A 174 -3.51 0.62 -16.08
N ASN A 175 -2.96 0.56 -17.29
CA ASN A 175 -3.63 1.05 -18.51
C ASN A 175 -4.62 0.01 -19.07
N ASP A 176 -5.31 -0.73 -18.18
CA ASP A 176 -6.35 -1.65 -18.59
C ASP A 176 -7.69 -0.91 -18.81
N LYS A 177 -8.65 -1.58 -19.46
CA LYS A 177 -9.91 -0.95 -19.86
C LYS A 177 -10.75 -0.44 -18.67
N ALA A 178 -10.46 -0.84 -17.43
CA ALA A 178 -11.22 -0.43 -16.26
C ALA A 178 -10.80 0.94 -15.72
N GLY A 179 -9.56 1.39 -15.99
CA GLY A 179 -9.03 2.69 -15.53
C GLY A 179 -9.50 3.92 -16.31
N ARG A 180 -10.46 3.78 -17.25
CA ARG A 180 -10.99 4.89 -18.09
C ARG A 180 -12.46 5.22 -17.84
N ALA A 181 -13.05 4.69 -16.77
CA ALA A 181 -14.46 4.90 -16.44
C ALA A 181 -14.69 6.18 -15.62
#